data_AF-A0A931M1Y2-F1
#
_entry.id   AF-A0A931M1Y2-F1
#
_cell.length_a   1.000
_cell.length_b   1.000
_cell.length_c   1.000
_cell.angle_alpha   90.00
_cell.angle_beta   90.00
_cell.angle_gamma   90.00
#
_symmetry.space_group_name_H-M   'P 1'
#
loop_
_entity.id
_entity.type
_entity.pdbx_description
1 polymer ?
#
loop_
_entity_poly.entity_id
_entity_poly.type
_entity_poly.pdbx_seq_one_letter_code
_entity_poly.pdbx_strand_id
1 'polypeptide(L)'
;MNNLTPAALTLAPHQYADMNWWQRFLHRPFFIKLLHWEYWSMNTVYAFIYPVFAWLCIRSGFKFFFTAANPEIKNGGFLLESKKEIYDTLPVAYTPKTLLFSVGTPPSQVINAIKEKNLSFPLMAKPDIGMRGLAAKKLENETDVIKYIQCFSINFLIQEFIPLENELGIFYYRYPGEAKGHISGIVAKEFLAVYGDGRSTLLQLLQKDKRFVLQIPSLQKEYGDEMNEVL
;
A
#
# COMPACT_ATOMS: atom_id res chain seq x y z
N MET A 1 16.98 -26.43 -7.20
CA MET A 1 15.83 -27.33 -7.23
C MET A 1 15.81 -28.11 -5.93
N ASN A 2 15.13 -27.60 -4.91
CA ASN A 2 14.80 -28.35 -3.70
C ASN A 2 13.28 -28.31 -3.58
N ASN A 3 12.67 -29.45 -3.89
CA ASN A 3 11.25 -29.71 -3.73
C ASN A 3 10.93 -29.74 -2.23
N LEU A 4 10.40 -28.64 -1.70
CA LEU A 4 9.61 -28.70 -0.49
C LEU A 4 8.20 -29.12 -0.90
N THR A 5 7.89 -30.37 -0.58
CA THR A 5 6.54 -30.96 -0.63
C THR A 5 5.52 -30.04 0.04
N PRO A 6 4.26 -30.00 -0.44
CA PRO A 6 3.18 -29.35 0.28
C PRO A 6 2.84 -30.25 1.47
N ALA A 7 3.63 -30.17 2.54
CA ALA A 7 3.20 -30.64 3.84
C ALA A 7 1.91 -29.89 4.16
N ALA A 8 0.80 -30.62 4.08
CA ALA A 8 -0.52 -30.09 4.26
C ALA A 8 -0.56 -29.26 5.54
N LEU A 9 -1.06 -28.03 5.42
CA LEU A 9 -1.73 -27.31 6.49
C LEU A 9 -3.00 -28.08 6.91
N THR A 10 -2.84 -29.33 7.35
CA THR A 10 -3.86 -30.05 8.11
C THR A 10 -3.84 -29.46 9.51
N LEU A 11 -4.61 -28.38 9.65
CA LEU A 11 -4.89 -27.70 10.90
C LEU A 11 -5.46 -28.69 11.92
N ALA A 12 -5.01 -28.59 13.17
CA ALA A 12 -5.45 -29.47 14.24
C ALA A 12 -6.95 -29.22 14.56
N PRO A 13 -7.76 -30.27 14.82
CA PRO A 13 -9.21 -30.17 14.96
C PRO A 13 -9.71 -29.26 16.10
N HIS A 14 -8.86 -28.94 17.08
CA HIS A 14 -9.19 -28.10 18.23
C HIS A 14 -9.16 -26.58 17.92
N GLN A 15 -8.71 -26.16 16.74
CA GLN A 15 -8.51 -24.75 16.36
C GLN A 15 -9.78 -24.04 15.83
N TYR A 16 -10.92 -24.71 15.83
CA TYR A 16 -12.19 -24.24 15.24
C TYR A 16 -13.41 -24.62 16.10
N ALA A 17 -13.28 -24.53 17.43
CA ALA A 17 -14.29 -25.06 18.37
C ALA A 17 -15.73 -24.58 18.07
N ASP A 18 -15.88 -23.38 17.51
CA ASP A 18 -17.20 -22.77 17.23
C ASP A 18 -17.64 -22.79 15.75
N MET A 19 -16.83 -23.35 14.83
CA MET A 19 -17.16 -23.36 13.39
C MET A 19 -17.72 -24.70 12.92
N ASN A 20 -18.79 -24.62 12.12
CA ASN A 20 -19.35 -25.78 11.42
C ASN A 20 -18.44 -26.27 10.28
N TRP A 21 -18.70 -27.48 9.77
CA TRP A 21 -17.89 -28.10 8.72
C TRP A 21 -17.70 -27.21 7.48
N TRP A 22 -18.78 -26.57 7.02
CA TRP A 22 -18.76 -25.71 5.83
C TRP A 22 -17.90 -24.47 6.04
N GLN A 23 -17.98 -23.84 7.22
CA GLN A 23 -17.14 -22.72 7.59
C GLN A 23 -15.67 -23.13 7.62
N ARG A 24 -15.32 -24.26 8.23
CA ARG A 24 -13.94 -24.79 8.25
C ARG A 24 -13.40 -25.05 6.84
N PHE A 25 -14.24 -25.58 5.96
CA PHE A 25 -13.87 -25.82 4.56
C PHE A 25 -13.59 -24.53 3.81
N LEU A 26 -14.46 -23.51 3.94
CA LEU A 26 -14.28 -22.20 3.32
C LEU A 26 -13.16 -21.36 3.93
N HIS A 27 -12.67 -21.69 5.13
CA HIS A 27 -11.52 -21.05 5.78
C HIS A 27 -10.17 -21.58 5.27
N ARG A 28 -10.15 -22.57 4.36
CA ARG A 28 -8.90 -23.00 3.75
C ARG A 28 -8.38 -21.92 2.80
N PRO A 29 -7.06 -21.65 2.76
CA PRO A 29 -6.47 -20.59 1.95
C PRO A 29 -6.88 -20.59 0.48
N PHE A 30 -7.08 -21.78 -0.11
CA PHE A 30 -7.55 -21.93 -1.49
C PHE A 30 -8.92 -21.26 -1.72
N PHE A 31 -9.91 -21.56 -0.87
CA PHE A 31 -11.27 -21.01 -1.03
C PHE A 31 -11.34 -19.53 -0.67
N ILE A 32 -10.56 -19.10 0.32
CA ILE A 32 -10.41 -17.68 0.62
C ILE A 32 -9.91 -16.96 -0.64
N LYS A 33 -8.80 -17.40 -1.25
CA LYS A 33 -8.26 -16.76 -2.46
C LYS A 33 -9.17 -16.87 -3.68
N LEU A 34 -9.94 -17.95 -3.81
CA LEU A 34 -10.85 -18.15 -4.94
C LEU A 34 -12.07 -17.24 -4.86
N LEU A 35 -12.69 -17.11 -3.68
CA LEU A 35 -13.96 -16.39 -3.51
C LEU A 35 -13.78 -14.89 -3.27
N HIS A 36 -12.58 -14.45 -2.94
CA HIS A 36 -12.25 -13.05 -2.66
C HIS A 36 -11.35 -12.52 -3.78
N TRP A 37 -11.92 -11.65 -4.62
CA TRP A 37 -11.24 -11.11 -5.80
C TRP A 37 -10.00 -10.29 -5.44
N GLU A 38 -9.92 -9.74 -4.22
CA GLU A 38 -8.76 -8.99 -3.75
C GLU A 38 -7.46 -9.81 -3.70
N TYR A 39 -7.55 -11.15 -3.72
CA TYR A 39 -6.40 -12.05 -3.78
C TYR A 39 -6.12 -12.61 -5.17
N TRP A 40 -6.93 -12.26 -6.16
CA TRP A 40 -6.71 -12.70 -7.53
C TRP A 40 -5.47 -12.00 -8.11
N SER A 41 -4.80 -12.66 -9.06
CA SER A 41 -3.69 -12.01 -9.75
C SER A 41 -4.19 -10.77 -10.50
N MET A 42 -3.38 -9.72 -10.56
CA MET A 42 -3.73 -8.52 -11.34
C MET A 42 -4.09 -8.90 -12.78
N ASN A 43 -3.37 -9.85 -13.40
CA ASN A 43 -3.67 -10.32 -14.75
C ASN A 43 -5.09 -10.88 -14.87
N THR A 44 -5.56 -11.64 -13.88
CA THR A 44 -6.92 -12.20 -13.87
C THR A 44 -7.98 -11.11 -13.77
N VAL A 45 -7.78 -10.16 -12.86
CA VAL A 45 -8.72 -9.04 -12.67
C VAL A 45 -8.79 -8.19 -13.95
N TYR A 46 -7.63 -7.82 -14.50
CA TYR A 46 -7.57 -6.98 -15.70
C TYR A 46 -7.93 -7.73 -16.99
N ALA A 47 -7.87 -9.07 -17.03
CA ALA A 47 -8.26 -9.86 -18.20
C ALA A 47 -9.70 -9.55 -18.67
N PHE A 48 -10.62 -9.31 -17.72
CA PHE A 48 -12.00 -8.94 -18.04
C PHE A 48 -12.14 -7.48 -18.47
N ILE A 49 -11.20 -6.62 -18.07
CA ILE A 49 -11.19 -5.18 -18.38
C ILE A 49 -10.55 -4.94 -19.76
N TYR A 50 -9.56 -5.73 -20.16
CA TYR A 50 -8.82 -5.52 -21.41
C TYR A 50 -9.69 -5.49 -22.68
N PRO A 51 -10.70 -6.36 -22.88
CA PRO A 51 -11.59 -6.26 -24.04
C PRO A 51 -12.35 -4.93 -24.10
N VAL A 52 -12.85 -4.45 -22.95
CA VAL A 52 -13.54 -3.17 -22.85
C VAL A 52 -12.57 -2.02 -23.11
N PHE A 53 -11.38 -2.07 -22.52
CA PHE A 53 -10.33 -1.09 -22.73
C PHE A 53 -9.88 -1.03 -24.19
N ALA A 54 -9.68 -2.18 -24.84
CA ALA A 54 -9.33 -2.25 -26.25
C ALA A 54 -10.44 -1.67 -27.14
N TRP A 55 -11.71 -1.99 -26.85
CA TRP A 55 -12.86 -1.40 -27.53
C TRP A 55 -12.90 0.14 -27.37
N LEU A 56 -12.65 0.65 -26.17
CA LEU A 56 -12.59 2.10 -25.90
C LEU A 56 -11.42 2.76 -26.65
N CYS A 57 -10.25 2.12 -26.69
CA CYS A 57 -9.10 2.58 -27.49
C CYS A 57 -9.43 2.66 -28.99
N ILE A 58 -10.12 1.65 -29.54
CA ILE A 58 -10.54 1.67 -30.95
C ILE A 58 -11.56 2.80 -31.18
N ARG A 59 -12.57 2.89 -30.31
CA ARG A 59 -13.63 3.92 -30.38
C ARG A 59 -13.08 5.34 -30.25
N SER A 60 -12.00 5.56 -29.49
CA SER A 60 -11.35 6.86 -29.36
C SER A 60 -10.46 7.23 -30.56
N GLY A 61 -10.32 6.33 -31.54
CA GLY A 61 -9.40 6.50 -32.67
C GLY A 61 -7.94 6.27 -32.26
N PHE A 62 -7.68 5.27 -31.41
CA PHE A 62 -6.37 4.90 -30.84
C PHE A 62 -5.68 6.01 -30.06
N LYS A 63 -6.45 7.00 -29.59
CA LYS A 63 -5.98 8.02 -28.68
C LYS A 63 -5.90 7.45 -27.27
N PHE A 64 -4.89 7.85 -26.51
CA PHE A 64 -4.77 7.56 -25.08
C PHE A 64 -5.83 8.31 -24.27
N PHE A 65 -7.11 7.93 -24.44
CA PHE A 65 -8.27 8.65 -23.91
C PHE A 65 -8.22 8.83 -22.39
N PHE A 66 -7.59 7.89 -21.69
CA PHE A 66 -7.45 7.91 -20.24
C PHE A 66 -6.57 9.05 -19.71
N THR A 67 -5.71 9.64 -20.54
CA THR A 67 -4.92 10.82 -20.12
C THR A 67 -5.80 12.04 -19.88
N ALA A 68 -7.02 12.06 -20.42
CA ALA A 68 -8.00 13.12 -20.19
C ALA A 68 -8.69 13.04 -18.82
N ALA A 69 -8.51 11.95 -18.05
CA ALA A 69 -9.19 11.79 -16.75
C ALA A 69 -8.72 12.83 -15.72
N ASN A 70 -7.43 13.13 -15.69
CA ASN A 70 -6.82 14.15 -14.82
C ASN A 70 -5.92 15.06 -15.66
N PRO A 71 -6.46 16.05 -16.39
CA PRO A 71 -5.71 16.83 -17.39
C PRO A 71 -4.50 17.59 -16.83
N GLU A 72 -4.53 17.95 -15.54
CA GLU A 72 -3.45 18.66 -14.85
C GLU A 72 -2.33 17.73 -14.37
N ILE A 73 -2.51 16.41 -14.47
CA ILE A 73 -1.52 15.41 -14.09
C ILE A 73 -0.94 14.79 -15.35
N LYS A 74 0.39 14.71 -15.41
CA LYS A 74 1.10 14.03 -16.51
C LYS A 74 0.53 12.63 -16.75
N ASN A 75 0.25 12.31 -18.01
CA ASN A 75 -0.37 11.04 -18.43
C ASN A 75 -1.71 10.71 -17.73
N GLY A 76 -2.43 11.70 -17.21
CA GLY A 76 -3.65 11.50 -16.43
C GLY A 76 -3.45 10.79 -15.09
N GLY A 77 -2.20 10.71 -14.61
CA GLY A 77 -1.82 9.94 -13.41
C GLY A 77 -1.74 8.43 -13.64
N PHE A 78 -1.62 7.98 -14.90
CA PHE A 78 -1.54 6.56 -15.22
C PHE A 78 -0.16 5.96 -14.93
N LEU A 79 0.92 6.60 -15.41
CA LEU A 79 2.30 6.16 -15.25
C LEU A 79 3.28 7.34 -15.35
N LEU A 80 4.41 7.23 -14.64
CA LEU A 80 5.58 8.12 -14.71
C LEU A 80 5.29 9.58 -14.31
N GLU A 81 4.29 9.79 -13.47
CA GLU A 81 4.00 11.07 -12.83
C GLU A 81 4.99 11.37 -11.69
N SER A 82 5.42 12.63 -11.59
CA SER A 82 6.20 13.11 -10.46
C SER A 82 5.27 13.38 -9.29
N LYS A 83 5.61 12.84 -8.12
CA LYS A 83 4.86 13.14 -6.88
C LYS A 83 5.00 14.61 -6.53
N LYS A 84 6.16 15.23 -6.77
CA LYS A 84 6.36 16.65 -6.51
C LYS A 84 5.45 17.52 -7.37
N GLU A 85 5.35 17.24 -8.67
CA GLU A 85 4.46 17.97 -9.58
C GLU A 85 3.01 17.93 -9.09
N ILE A 86 2.53 16.77 -8.61
CA ILE A 86 1.19 16.64 -8.04
C ILE A 86 1.06 17.44 -6.73
N TYR A 87 2.05 17.39 -5.84
CA TYR A 87 1.99 18.17 -4.61
C TYR A 87 1.92 19.68 -4.87
N ASP A 88 2.57 20.16 -5.92
CA ASP A 88 2.59 21.58 -6.28
C ASP A 88 1.25 22.10 -6.82
N THR A 89 0.33 21.22 -7.27
CA THR A 89 -1.03 21.60 -7.66
C THR A 89 -2.02 21.61 -6.49
N LEU A 90 -1.65 21.01 -5.36
CA LEU A 90 -2.53 20.87 -4.20
C LEU A 90 -2.44 22.10 -3.27
N PRO A 91 -3.51 22.41 -2.51
CA PRO A 91 -3.48 23.53 -1.58
C PRO A 91 -2.47 23.30 -0.45
N VAL A 92 -1.56 24.26 -0.26
CA VAL A 92 -0.44 24.18 0.71
C VAL A 92 -0.90 23.86 2.13
N ALA A 93 -2.08 24.34 2.54
CA ALA A 93 -2.65 24.11 3.87
C ALA A 93 -2.94 22.62 4.17
N TYR A 94 -3.11 21.79 3.14
CA TYR A 94 -3.46 20.37 3.27
C TYR A 94 -2.35 19.44 2.78
N THR A 95 -1.17 19.98 2.45
CA THR A 95 -0.03 19.20 1.99
C THR A 95 1.15 19.32 2.95
N PRO A 96 1.80 18.21 3.32
CA PRO A 96 3.02 18.26 4.12
C PRO A 96 4.14 18.99 3.35
N LYS A 97 4.98 19.71 4.09
CA LYS A 97 6.17 20.36 3.51
C LYS A 97 7.05 19.31 2.83
N THR A 98 7.39 19.53 1.58
CA THR A 98 8.07 18.54 0.73
C THR A 98 9.20 19.16 -0.07
N LEU A 99 10.38 18.57 -0.01
CA LEU A 99 11.57 18.95 -0.77
C LEU A 99 11.90 17.86 -1.79
N LEU A 100 12.20 18.27 -3.03
CA LEU A 100 12.65 17.38 -4.10
C LEU A 100 14.15 17.53 -4.30
N PHE A 101 14.84 16.40 -4.40
CA PHE A 101 16.27 16.34 -4.66
C PHE A 101 16.56 15.42 -5.86
N SER A 102 17.50 15.85 -6.69
CA SER A 102 18.00 15.05 -7.79
C SER A 102 18.92 13.94 -7.27
N VAL A 103 18.97 12.82 -7.98
CA VAL A 103 19.98 11.78 -7.74
C VAL A 103 21.40 12.40 -7.78
N GLY A 104 22.25 11.98 -6.84
CA GLY A 104 23.61 12.51 -6.72
C GLY A 104 23.74 13.82 -5.93
N THR A 105 22.64 14.40 -5.43
CA THR A 105 22.73 15.57 -4.53
C THR A 105 23.55 15.21 -3.27
N PRO A 106 24.59 15.99 -2.92
CA PRO A 106 25.40 15.72 -1.73
C PRO A 106 24.57 15.73 -0.45
N PRO A 107 24.79 14.79 0.50
CA PRO A 107 24.04 14.76 1.76
C PRO A 107 24.09 16.07 2.55
N SER A 108 25.20 16.80 2.51
CA SER A 108 25.34 18.11 3.16
C SER A 108 24.34 19.14 2.62
N GLN A 109 24.10 19.18 1.31
CA GLN A 109 23.13 20.09 0.70
C GLN A 109 21.70 19.71 1.10
N VAL A 110 21.40 18.42 1.16
CA VAL A 110 20.09 17.92 1.59
C VAL A 110 19.83 18.30 3.05
N ILE A 111 20.79 18.08 3.94
CA ILE A 111 20.67 18.42 5.37
C ILE A 111 20.51 19.94 5.57
N ASN A 112 21.26 20.75 4.82
CA ASN A 112 21.11 22.21 4.88
C ASN A 112 19.72 22.65 4.42
N ALA A 113 19.20 22.10 3.32
CA ALA A 113 17.87 22.40 2.84
C ALA A 113 16.76 21.99 3.84
N ILE A 114 16.93 20.86 4.55
CA ILE A 114 16.03 20.45 5.65
C ILE A 114 16.01 21.52 6.74
N LYS A 115 17.18 22.02 7.15
CA LYS A 115 17.32 23.07 8.19
C LYS A 115 16.73 24.41 7.74
N GLU A 116 17.07 24.87 6.54
CA GLU A 116 16.55 26.11 5.96
C GLU A 116 15.03 26.14 5.83
N LYS A 117 14.42 24.97 5.60
CA LYS A 117 12.96 24.83 5.45
C LYS A 117 12.26 24.49 6.77
N ASN A 118 12.98 24.48 7.88
CA ASN A 118 12.47 24.19 9.22
C ASN A 118 11.69 22.87 9.26
N LEU A 119 12.27 21.82 8.65
CA LEU A 119 11.75 20.45 8.73
C LEU A 119 12.34 19.77 9.96
N SER A 120 11.49 19.18 10.80
CA SER A 120 11.89 18.48 12.01
C SER A 120 11.72 16.97 11.85
N PHE A 121 12.63 16.20 12.47
CA PHE A 121 12.53 14.75 12.50
C PHE A 121 11.38 14.29 13.42
N PRO A 122 10.74 13.14 13.13
CA PRO A 122 11.00 12.26 11.99
C PRO A 122 10.57 12.85 10.64
N LEU A 123 11.24 12.42 9.57
CA LEU A 123 10.91 12.78 8.19
C LEU A 123 10.56 11.55 7.38
N MET A 124 9.89 11.74 6.25
CA MET A 124 9.57 10.68 5.30
C MET A 124 10.37 10.88 4.01
N ALA A 125 11.21 9.91 3.66
CA ALA A 125 11.87 9.86 2.35
C ALA A 125 11.11 8.91 1.41
N LYS A 126 10.97 9.30 0.14
CA LYS A 126 10.35 8.46 -0.89
C LYS A 126 10.85 8.82 -2.29
N PRO A 127 10.83 7.88 -3.26
CA PRO A 127 11.17 8.21 -4.63
C PRO A 127 10.11 9.13 -5.26
N ASP A 128 10.55 10.09 -6.08
CA ASP A 128 9.65 11.03 -6.75
C ASP A 128 8.74 10.29 -7.74
N ILE A 129 9.33 9.47 -8.61
CA ILE A 129 8.62 8.54 -9.48
C ILE A 129 8.76 7.14 -8.89
N GLY A 130 7.65 6.50 -8.55
CA GLY A 130 7.67 5.17 -7.94
C GLY A 130 6.30 4.68 -7.52
N MET A 131 6.14 3.35 -7.45
CA MET A 131 4.86 2.68 -7.19
C MET A 131 4.88 1.91 -5.86
N ARG A 132 3.69 1.74 -5.25
CA ARG A 132 3.41 0.78 -4.16
C ARG A 132 4.24 0.95 -2.87
N GLY A 133 4.62 2.17 -2.52
CA GLY A 133 5.37 2.44 -1.29
C GLY A 133 6.78 1.83 -1.28
N LEU A 134 7.24 1.30 -2.41
CA LEU A 134 8.59 0.78 -2.53
C LEU A 134 9.58 1.91 -2.26
N ALA A 135 10.55 1.61 -1.39
CA ALA A 135 11.64 2.51 -1.08
C ALA A 135 11.19 3.80 -0.33
N ALA A 136 9.98 3.80 0.26
CA ALA A 136 9.57 4.82 1.21
C ALA A 136 10.15 4.49 2.60
N LYS A 137 10.83 5.44 3.25
CA LYS A 137 11.51 5.22 4.53
C LYS A 137 11.29 6.37 5.51
N LYS A 138 10.94 6.03 6.75
CA LYS A 138 10.95 6.97 7.87
C LYS A 138 12.40 7.23 8.29
N LEU A 139 12.77 8.50 8.42
CA LEU A 139 14.09 8.97 8.80
C LEU A 139 13.98 9.57 10.20
N GLU A 140 14.70 9.03 11.17
CA GLU A 140 14.63 9.52 12.55
C GLU A 140 15.68 10.62 12.82
N ASN A 141 16.70 10.75 11.97
CA ASN A 141 17.81 11.68 12.15
C ASN A 141 18.61 11.92 10.85
N GLU A 142 19.60 12.81 10.91
CA GLU A 142 20.49 13.12 9.78
C GLU A 142 21.29 11.90 9.28
N THR A 143 21.64 10.95 10.16
CA THR A 143 22.33 9.72 9.76
C THR A 143 21.46 8.85 8.86
N ASP A 144 20.15 8.78 9.12
CA ASP A 144 19.22 8.07 8.26
C ASP A 144 19.08 8.73 6.88
N VAL A 145 19.14 10.06 6.82
CA VAL A 145 19.16 10.82 5.55
C VAL A 145 20.38 10.42 4.72
N ILE A 146 21.58 10.41 5.32
CA ILE A 146 22.82 10.03 4.62
C ILE A 146 22.73 8.59 4.09
N LYS A 147 22.29 7.65 4.94
CA LYS A 147 22.10 6.24 4.54
C LYS A 147 21.10 6.11 3.40
N TYR A 148 20.00 6.85 3.45
CA TYR A 148 18.99 6.83 2.40
C TYR A 148 19.59 7.31 1.07
N ILE A 149 20.29 8.45 1.05
CA ILE A 149 20.88 9.01 -0.18
C ILE A 149 21.88 8.05 -0.83
N GLN A 150 22.68 7.33 -0.03
CA GLN A 150 23.67 6.37 -0.54
C GLN A 150 23.05 5.17 -1.24
N CYS A 151 21.82 4.79 -0.88
CA CYS A 151 21.16 3.60 -1.42
C CYS A 151 20.29 3.88 -2.66
N PHE A 152 20.06 5.15 -3.03
CA PHE A 152 19.07 5.51 -4.04
C PHE A 152 19.70 6.05 -5.31
N SER A 153 19.23 5.53 -6.45
CA SER A 153 19.70 5.87 -7.80
C SER A 153 18.70 6.71 -8.61
N ILE A 154 17.68 7.26 -7.96
CA ILE A 154 16.62 8.06 -8.58
C ILE A 154 16.31 9.30 -7.75
N ASN A 155 15.66 10.29 -8.37
CA ASN A 155 15.19 11.49 -7.68
C ASN A 155 14.25 11.11 -6.53
N PHE A 156 14.37 11.85 -5.43
CA PHE A 156 13.68 11.53 -4.20
C PHE A 156 13.14 12.78 -3.51
N LEU A 157 12.14 12.55 -2.67
CA LEU A 157 11.50 13.53 -1.84
C LEU A 157 11.91 13.32 -0.39
N ILE A 158 12.11 14.41 0.34
CA ILE A 158 12.08 14.43 1.80
C ILE A 158 10.88 15.28 2.21
N GLN A 159 10.01 14.69 3.02
CA GLN A 159 8.73 15.23 3.38
C GLN A 159 8.56 15.20 4.91
N GLU A 160 7.81 16.17 5.44
CA GLU A 160 7.35 16.14 6.83
C GLU A 160 6.61 14.83 7.14
N PHE A 161 6.93 14.21 8.28
CA PHE A 161 6.20 13.03 8.74
C PHE A 161 4.88 13.45 9.36
N ILE A 162 3.77 12.81 8.95
CA ILE A 162 2.43 13.10 9.46
C ILE A 162 2.01 11.98 10.42
N PRO A 163 2.04 12.21 11.74
CA PRO A 163 1.74 11.20 12.75
C PRO A 163 0.24 11.11 13.06
N LEU A 164 -0.60 11.13 12.04
CA LEU A 164 -2.04 10.94 12.21
C LEU A 164 -2.37 9.45 12.24
N GLU A 165 -3.30 9.06 13.11
CA GLU A 165 -3.67 7.65 13.33
C GLU A 165 -4.43 7.06 12.14
N ASN A 166 -5.28 7.87 11.50
CA ASN A 166 -6.21 7.41 10.47
C ASN A 166 -5.69 7.78 9.07
N GLU A 167 -5.52 6.76 8.22
CA GLU A 167 -5.24 6.91 6.80
C GLU A 167 -6.48 6.51 5.99
N LEU A 168 -6.99 7.46 5.18
CA LEU A 168 -8.18 7.30 4.35
C LEU A 168 -7.86 7.54 2.88
N GLY A 169 -8.28 6.62 2.02
CA GLY A 169 -8.35 6.81 0.57
C GLY A 169 -9.74 7.24 0.15
N ILE A 170 -9.85 8.36 -0.58
CA ILE A 170 -11.13 8.87 -1.10
C ILE A 170 -11.15 8.68 -2.61
N PHE A 171 -12.14 7.96 -3.14
CA PHE A 171 -12.37 7.88 -4.57
C PHE A 171 -13.32 8.98 -5.00
N TYR A 172 -12.78 10.01 -5.66
CA TYR A 172 -13.50 11.16 -6.17
C TYR A 172 -13.50 11.15 -7.70
N TYR A 173 -14.64 11.48 -8.31
CA TYR A 173 -14.73 11.78 -9.75
C TYR A 173 -15.64 12.98 -10.01
N ARG A 174 -15.43 13.68 -11.11
CA ARG A 174 -16.27 14.79 -11.58
C ARG A 174 -16.29 14.80 -13.10
N TYR A 175 -17.47 14.85 -13.70
CA TYR A 175 -17.54 14.95 -15.17
C TYR A 175 -17.25 16.38 -15.65
N PRO A 176 -16.75 16.54 -16.88
CA PRO A 176 -16.57 17.87 -17.47
C PRO A 176 -17.87 18.68 -17.44
N GLY A 177 -17.78 19.93 -17.00
CA GLY A 177 -18.93 20.85 -16.92
C GLY A 177 -19.73 20.77 -15.61
N GLU A 178 -19.48 19.79 -14.74
CA GLU A 178 -20.14 19.71 -13.45
C GLU A 178 -19.51 20.65 -12.42
N ALA A 179 -20.35 21.34 -11.65
CA ALA A 179 -19.89 22.23 -10.58
C ALA A 179 -19.34 21.47 -9.36
N LYS A 180 -19.84 20.26 -9.12
CA LYS A 180 -19.47 19.39 -7.98
C LYS A 180 -19.18 17.99 -8.50
N GLY A 181 -18.23 17.30 -7.86
CA GLY A 181 -17.99 15.89 -8.10
C GLY A 181 -18.67 14.98 -7.08
N HIS A 182 -18.38 13.70 -7.20
CA HIS A 182 -18.94 12.61 -6.41
C HIS A 182 -17.84 11.85 -5.70
N ILE A 183 -18.12 11.43 -4.46
CA ILE A 183 -17.31 10.46 -3.74
C ILE A 183 -18.00 9.10 -3.89
N SER A 184 -17.41 8.18 -4.63
CA SER A 184 -17.98 6.83 -4.84
C SER A 184 -17.41 5.78 -3.90
N GLY A 185 -16.37 6.11 -3.14
CA GLY A 185 -15.75 5.17 -2.22
C GLY A 185 -14.86 5.86 -1.21
N ILE A 186 -14.83 5.29 -0.02
CA ILE A 186 -13.92 5.64 1.07
C ILE A 186 -13.30 4.34 1.55
N VAL A 187 -11.98 4.29 1.62
CA VAL A 187 -11.23 3.13 2.09
C VAL A 187 -10.40 3.55 3.29
N ALA A 188 -10.65 2.95 4.45
CA ALA A 188 -9.78 3.10 5.61
C ALA A 188 -8.65 2.06 5.56
N LYS A 189 -7.45 2.48 5.93
CA LYS A 189 -6.31 1.57 6.08
C LYS A 189 -6.15 1.22 7.55
N GLU A 190 -6.34 -0.05 7.84
CA GLU A 190 -6.19 -0.61 9.17
C GLU A 190 -5.06 -1.63 9.16
N PHE A 191 -4.26 -1.64 10.23
CA PHE A 191 -3.23 -2.65 10.43
C PHE A 191 -3.87 -3.94 10.93
N LEU A 192 -3.21 -5.06 10.65
CA LEU A 192 -3.60 -6.33 11.26
C LEU A 192 -3.47 -6.19 12.77
N ALA A 193 -4.55 -6.44 13.49
CA ALA A 193 -4.61 -6.40 14.94
C ALA A 193 -5.53 -7.51 15.45
N VAL A 194 -5.18 -8.07 16.60
CA VAL A 194 -6.03 -9.00 17.35
C VAL A 194 -6.21 -8.47 18.78
N TYR A 195 -7.33 -8.82 19.40
CA TYR A 195 -7.60 -8.49 20.80
C TYR A 195 -7.41 -9.75 21.64
N GLY A 196 -6.58 -9.65 22.68
CA GLY A 196 -6.39 -10.70 23.67
C GLY A 196 -7.69 -10.97 24.42
N ASP A 197 -7.98 -12.25 24.66
CA ASP A 197 -9.14 -12.70 25.44
C ASP A 197 -8.72 -13.42 26.74
N GLY A 198 -7.42 -13.42 27.05
CA GLY A 198 -6.79 -14.06 28.20
C GLY A 198 -6.81 -15.58 28.16
N ARG A 199 -7.21 -16.20 27.04
CA ARG A 199 -7.42 -17.64 26.92
C ARG A 199 -6.89 -18.24 25.62
N SER A 200 -7.04 -17.51 24.51
CA SER A 200 -6.66 -17.93 23.18
C SER A 200 -5.23 -17.51 22.87
N THR A 201 -4.50 -18.35 22.14
CA THR A 201 -3.18 -17.97 21.63
C THR A 201 -3.27 -16.94 20.51
N LEU A 202 -2.20 -16.19 20.24
CA LEU A 202 -2.10 -15.30 19.08
C LEU A 202 -2.48 -16.02 17.77
N LEU A 203 -1.97 -17.23 17.56
CA LEU A 203 -2.33 -18.05 16.40
C LEU A 203 -3.84 -18.35 16.34
N GLN A 204 -4.46 -18.69 17.47
CA GLN A 204 -5.90 -18.97 17.53
C GLN A 204 -6.72 -17.70 17.25
N LEU A 205 -6.29 -16.55 17.75
CA LEU A 205 -6.94 -15.26 17.47
C LEU A 205 -6.85 -14.89 15.99
N LEU A 206 -5.68 -15.06 15.36
CA LEU A 206 -5.49 -14.84 13.92
C LEU A 206 -6.35 -15.76 13.06
N GLN A 207 -6.60 -17.00 13.49
CA GLN A 207 -7.41 -17.97 12.76
C GLN A 207 -8.90 -17.64 12.72
N LYS A 208 -9.39 -16.75 13.60
CA LYS A 208 -10.80 -16.33 13.64
C LYS A 208 -11.19 -15.51 12.39
N ASP A 209 -10.22 -14.85 11.72
CA ASP A 209 -10.46 -14.02 10.54
C ASP A 209 -9.82 -14.62 9.28
N LYS A 210 -10.62 -14.82 8.21
CA LYS A 210 -10.16 -15.34 6.91
C LYS A 210 -9.01 -14.52 6.30
N ARG A 211 -9.05 -13.20 6.45
CA ARG A 211 -8.02 -12.30 5.92
C ARG A 211 -6.69 -12.52 6.64
N PHE A 212 -6.72 -12.78 7.94
CA PHE A 212 -5.53 -13.00 8.76
C PHE A 212 -4.95 -14.40 8.56
N VAL A 213 -5.79 -15.40 8.29
CA VAL A 213 -5.35 -16.78 7.94
C VAL A 213 -4.32 -16.77 6.81
N LEU A 214 -4.46 -15.90 5.82
CA LEU A 214 -3.52 -15.80 4.70
C LEU A 214 -2.15 -15.21 5.09
N GLN A 215 -2.07 -14.48 6.21
CA GLN A 215 -0.84 -13.88 6.72
C GLN A 215 -0.09 -14.77 7.70
N ILE A 216 -0.76 -15.79 8.28
CA ILE A 216 -0.18 -16.72 9.26
C ILE A 216 1.20 -17.26 8.84
N PRO A 217 1.43 -17.73 7.60
CA PRO A 217 2.75 -18.26 7.23
C PRO A 217 3.89 -17.24 7.28
N SER A 218 3.59 -15.96 7.04
CA SER A 218 4.56 -14.87 7.16
C SER A 218 4.77 -14.51 8.63
N LEU A 219 3.69 -14.35 9.38
CA LEU A 219 3.72 -14.03 10.81
C LEU A 219 4.44 -15.13 11.62
N GLN A 220 4.24 -16.41 11.30
CA GLN A 220 4.95 -17.51 11.94
C GLN A 220 6.47 -17.45 11.73
N LYS A 221 6.94 -16.94 10.58
CA LYS A 221 8.38 -16.78 10.33
C LYS A 221 8.96 -15.61 11.10
N GLU A 222 8.15 -14.59 11.36
CA GLU A 222 8.56 -13.36 12.04
C GLU A 222 8.54 -13.52 13.56
N TYR A 223 7.45 -14.06 14.10
CA TYR A 223 7.18 -14.14 15.54
C TYR A 223 7.50 -15.51 16.16
N GLY A 224 7.67 -16.57 15.36
CA GLY A 224 8.09 -17.89 15.86
C GLY A 224 7.20 -18.43 16.98
N ASP A 225 7.79 -18.65 18.16
CA ASP A 225 7.12 -19.22 19.33
C ASP A 225 6.11 -18.28 19.98
N GLU A 226 6.23 -16.95 19.80
CA GLU A 226 5.28 -15.95 20.30
C GLU A 226 3.86 -16.19 19.75
N MET A 227 3.74 -16.88 18.61
CA MET A 227 2.46 -17.30 18.03
C MET A 227 1.64 -18.20 18.96
N ASN A 228 2.27 -18.87 19.91
CA ASN A 228 1.62 -19.76 20.88
C ASN A 228 1.33 -19.07 22.22
N GLU A 229 1.69 -17.80 22.39
CA GLU A 229 1.37 -17.05 23.60
C GLU A 229 -0.11 -16.74 23.69
N VAL A 230 -0.67 -16.91 24.89
CA VAL A 230 -2.04 -16.50 25.21
C VAL A 230 -2.04 -15.00 25.44
N LEU A 231 -2.87 -14.29 24.67
CA LEU A 231 -3.08 -12.85 24.77
C LEU A 231 -4.37 -12.53 25.51
#